data_AF-A0A976LQF8-F1
#
_entry.id   AF-A0A976LQF8-F1
#
_cell.length_a   1.000
_cell.length_b   1.000
_cell.length_c   1.000
_cell.angle_alpha   90.00
_cell.angle_beta   90.00
_cell.angle_gamma   90.00
#
_symmetry.space_group_name_H-M   'P 1'
#
loop_
_entity.id
_entity.type
_entity.pdbx_description
1 polymer ?
#
loop_
_entity_poly.entity_id
_entity_poly.type
_entity_poly.pdbx_seq_one_letter_code
_entity_poly.pdbx_strand_id
1 'polypeptide(L)' 'MTKLDQTKFEAINLLKNLCARCKNNEEHSCPVRRVAQEIKKIDGIPVIVNDRLCHVVFTPS' A
#
# COMPACT_ATOMS: atom_id res chain seq x y z
N MET A 1 13.50 -13.17 7.23
CA MET A 1 12.99 -12.29 6.15
C MET A 1 14.13 -12.04 5.19
N THR A 2 13.91 -12.26 3.90
CA THR A 2 14.86 -11.86 2.85
C THR A 2 14.83 -10.33 2.69
N LYS A 3 15.82 -9.76 1.99
CA LYS A 3 15.80 -8.33 1.64
C LYS A 3 14.53 -7.95 0.86
N LEU A 4 14.05 -8.85 0.00
CA LEU A 4 12.82 -8.65 -0.77
C LEU A 4 11.58 -8.60 0.13
N ASP A 5 11.52 -9.45 1.16
CA ASP A 5 10.43 -9.44 2.15
C ASP A 5 10.41 -8.13 2.96
N GLN A 6 11.59 -7.59 3.29
CA GLN A 6 11.71 -6.30 3.98
C GLN A 6 11.21 -5.15 3.10
N THR A 7 11.64 -5.07 1.85
CA THR A 7 11.17 -4.04 0.91
C THR A 7 9.65 -4.13 0.69
N LYS A 8 9.11 -5.35 0.58
CA LYS A 8 7.66 -5.59 0.45
C LYS A 8 6.92 -5.13 1.72
N PHE A 9 7.46 -5.39 2.90
CA PHE A 9 6.88 -4.94 4.17
C PHE A 9 6.87 -3.41 4.29
N GLU A 10 7.98 -2.75 3.94
CA GLU A 10 8.11 -1.29 3.93
C GLU A 10 7.12 -0.64 2.95
N ALA A 11 7.03 -1.17 1.73
CA ALA A 11 6.07 -0.74 0.71
C ALA A 11 4.62 -0.79 1.22
N ILE A 12 4.24 -1.88 1.87
CA ILE A 12 2.89 -2.04 2.44
C ILE A 12 2.65 -1.02 3.57
N ASN A 13 3.65 -0.76 4.42
CA ASN A 13 3.51 0.21 5.51
C ASN A 13 3.41 1.65 4.98
N LEU A 14 4.16 2.00 3.94
CA LEU A 14 4.04 3.29 3.26
C LEU A 14 2.62 3.48 2.70
N LEU A 15 2.10 2.47 2.00
CA LEU A 15 0.74 2.52 1.47
C LEU A 15 -0.31 2.70 2.58
N LYS A 16 -0.17 1.99 3.71
CA LYS A 16 -1.10 2.13 4.84
C LYS A 16 -1.20 3.55 5.38
N ASN A 17 -0.13 4.36 5.29
CA ASN A 17 -0.15 5.75 5.73
C ASN A 17 -1.04 6.66 4.86
N LEU A 18 -1.40 6.23 3.64
CA LEU A 18 -2.28 6.98 2.74
C LEU A 18 -3.76 6.93 3.16
N CYS A 19 -4.13 6.10 4.14
CA CYS A 19 -5.50 6.03 4.66
C CYS A 19 -5.49 6.00 6.19
N ALA A 20 -6.22 6.93 6.82
CA ALA A 20 -6.30 7.04 8.28
C ALA A 20 -6.75 5.73 8.96
N ARG A 21 -7.76 5.06 8.39
CA ARG A 21 -8.26 3.79 8.91
C ARG A 21 -7.26 2.64 8.69
N CYS A 22 -6.52 2.63 7.58
CA CYS A 22 -5.46 1.64 7.34
C CYS A 22 -4.30 1.81 8.33
N LYS A 23 -3.93 3.06 8.64
CA LYS A 23 -2.91 3.40 9.62
C LYS A 23 -3.28 2.92 11.03
N ASN A 24 -4.56 3.04 11.40
CA ASN A 24 -5.10 2.56 12.68
C ASN A 24 -5.41 1.05 12.70
N ASN A 25 -5.12 0.34 11.60
CA ASN A 25 -5.42 -1.08 11.44
C ASN A 25 -6.92 -1.42 11.61
N GLU A 26 -7.79 -0.47 11.31
CA GLU A 26 -9.25 -0.64 11.39
C GLU A 26 -9.78 -1.47 10.22
N GLU A 27 -10.82 -2.24 10.46
CA GLU A 27 -11.51 -2.98 9.41
C GLU A 27 -12.39 -2.07 8.57
N HIS A 28 -12.07 -1.96 7.28
CA HIS A 28 -12.83 -1.15 6.33
C HIS A 28 -12.46 -1.52 4.89
N SER A 29 -13.31 -1.11 3.95
CA SER A 29 -13.04 -1.22 2.51
C SER A 29 -12.46 0.10 2.00
N CYS A 30 -11.23 0.08 1.48
CA CYS A 30 -10.65 1.19 0.74
C CYS A 30 -9.68 0.71 -0.35
N PRO A 31 -9.38 1.54 -1.37
CA PRO A 31 -8.43 1.20 -2.42
C PRO A 31 -7.03 0.84 -1.87
N VAL A 32 -6.56 1.57 -0.84
CA VAL A 32 -5.25 1.33 -0.20
C VAL A 32 -5.15 -0.08 0.35
N ARG A 33 -6.17 -0.56 1.06
CA ARG A 33 -6.21 -1.91 1.63
C ARG A 33 -6.19 -2.98 0.53
N ARG A 34 -6.93 -2.77 -0.56
CA ARG A 34 -6.94 -3.69 -1.72
C ARG A 34 -5.55 -3.79 -2.35
N VAL A 35 -4.92 -2.65 -2.63
CA VAL A 35 -3.56 -2.63 -3.21
C VAL A 35 -2.54 -3.29 -2.28
N ALA A 36 -2.58 -3.00 -0.98
CA ALA A 36 -1.70 -3.63 0.00
C ALA A 36 -1.91 -5.16 0.07
N GLN A 37 -3.14 -5.65 -0.09
CA GLN A 37 -3.45 -7.07 -0.14
C GLN A 37 -2.94 -7.73 -1.42
N GLU A 38 -3.08 -7.08 -2.57
CA GLU A 38 -2.54 -7.61 -3.84
C GLU A 38 -1.01 -7.66 -3.81
N ILE A 39 -0.34 -6.62 -3.29
CA ILE A 39 1.12 -6.63 -3.09
C ILE A 39 1.55 -7.78 -2.20
N LYS A 40 0.80 -8.09 -1.13
CA LYS A 40 1.10 -9.25 -0.26
C LYS A 40 1.10 -10.58 -1.01
N LYS A 41 0.30 -10.73 -2.06
CA LYS A 41 0.20 -11.97 -2.85
C LYS A 41 1.33 -12.12 -3.88
N ILE A 42 2.08 -11.06 -4.18
CA ILE A 42 3.19 -11.10 -5.14
C ILE A 42 4.41 -11.71 -4.46
N ASP A 43 4.89 -12.85 -4.97
CA ASP A 43 6.11 -13.50 -4.49
C ASP A 43 7.20 -13.51 -5.57
N GLY A 44 8.46 -13.40 -5.14
CA GLY A 44 9.63 -13.48 -6.04
C GLY A 44 9.92 -12.24 -6.89
N ILE A 45 9.18 -11.13 -6.73
CA ILE A 45 9.37 -9.88 -7.50
C ILE A 45 9.64 -8.70 -6.54
N PRO A 46 10.65 -7.85 -6.81
CA PRO A 46 10.86 -6.62 -6.05
C PRO A 46 9.71 -5.63 -6.27
N VAL A 47 9.11 -5.16 -5.17
CA VAL A 47 8.03 -4.16 -5.18
C VAL A 47 8.63 -2.79 -4.94
N ILE A 48 8.38 -1.84 -5.85
CA ILE A 48 8.79 -0.44 -5.74
C ILE A 48 7.52 0.41 -5.62
N VAL A 49 7.35 1.11 -4.50
CA VAL A 49 6.24 2.06 -4.30
C VAL A 49 6.72 3.44 -4.70
N ASN A 50 6.12 4.01 -5.75
CA ASN A 50 6.37 5.39 -6.15
C ASN A 50 5.33 6.29 -5.47
N ASP A 51 5.77 7.06 -4.48
CA ASP A 51 4.97 7.99 -3.69
C ASP A 51 4.75 9.36 -4.37
N ARG A 52 5.31 9.58 -5.57
CA ARG A 52 5.20 10.85 -6.30
C ARG A 52 3.80 11.19 -6.81
N LEU A 53 2.79 10.37 -6.54
CA LEU A 53 1.38 10.61 -6.90
C LEU A 53 0.64 11.50 -5.88
N CYS A 54 1.29 12.55 -5.37
CA CYS A 54 0.75 13.44 -4.35
C CYS A 54 -0.48 14.28 -4.78
N HIS A 55 -0.94 14.19 -6.04
CA HIS A 55 -1.97 15.07 -6.60
C HIS A 55 -3.06 14.36 -7.40
N VAL A 56 -3.46 13.14 -7.03
CA VAL A 56 -4.68 12.55 -7.63
C VAL A 56 -5.92 13.11 -6.92
N VAL A 57 -6.45 14.21 -7.45
CA VAL A 57 -7.75 14.77 -7.06
C VAL A 57 -8.83 13.98 -7.79
N PHE A 58 -9.63 13.21 -7.08
CA PHE A 58 -10.86 12.64 -7.63
C PHE A 58 -11.96 13.71 -7.59
N THR A 59 -12.38 14.22 -8.75
CA THR A 59 -13.60 15.01 -8.87
C THR A 59 -14.80 14.06 -9.02
N PRO A 60 -15.79 14.09 -8.12
CA PRO A 60 -17.02 13.35 -8.31
C PRO A 60 -17.80 13.93 -9.51
N SER A 61 -18.30 13.04 -10.37
CA SER A 61 -19.25 13.34 -11.44
C SER A 61 -20.66 13.45 -10.88
#